data_AF-C3Z2N7-F1
#
_entry.id   AF-C3Z2N7-F1
#
_cell.length_a   1.000
_cell.length_b   1.000
_cell.length_c   1.000
_cell.angle_alpha   90.00
_cell.angle_beta   90.00
_cell.angle_gamma   90.00
#
_symmetry.space_group_name_H-M   'P 1'
#
loop_
_entity.id
_entity.type
_entity.pdbx_description
1 polymer ?
#
loop_
_entity_poly.entity_id
_entity_poly.type
_entity_poly.pdbx_seq_one_letter_code
_entity_poly.pdbx_strand_id
1 'polypeptide(L)'
;FQDVAWLMVVTMTSLGFGDIVPNSVGGRVFISLSSIYGILLMALVIGIVQQLLTLTDDERRVLAYDEFTKFTKNRKSGAARCIQAVWRIY
;
A
#
# COMPACT_ATOMS: atom_id res chain seq x y z
N PHE A 1 -25.70 15.11 8.99
CA PHE A 1 -24.28 15.34 8.64
C PHE A 1 -23.53 14.02 8.41
N GLN A 2 -23.65 13.02 9.28
CA GLN A 2 -23.01 11.71 9.11
C GLN A 2 -23.38 11.01 7.79
N ASP A 3 -24.68 10.98 7.45
CA ASP A 3 -25.19 10.37 6.21
C ASP A 3 -24.59 10.99 4.94
N VAL A 4 -24.41 12.31 4.95
CA VAL A 4 -23.83 13.05 3.82
C VAL A 4 -22.34 12.76 3.72
N ALA A 5 -21.62 12.69 4.84
CA ALA A 5 -20.21 12.30 4.85
C ALA A 5 -20.03 10.85 4.35
N TRP A 6 -20.89 9.93 4.77
CA TRP A 6 -20.91 8.55 4.29
C TRP A 6 -21.13 8.48 2.78
N LEU A 7 -22.18 9.13 2.28
CA LEU A 7 -22.48 9.20 0.85
C LEU A 7 -21.30 9.75 0.04
N MET A 8 -20.67 10.83 0.52
CA MET A 8 -19.51 11.44 -0.13
C MET A 8 -18.33 10.46 -0.19
N VAL A 9 -18.00 9.81 0.93
CA VAL A 9 -16.89 8.84 0.98
C VAL A 9 -17.14 7.64 0.05
N VAL A 10 -18.34 7.07 0.07
CA VAL A 10 -18.75 5.93 -0.78
C VAL A 10 -18.72 6.30 -2.26
N THR A 11 -19.07 7.54 -2.61
CA THR A 11 -19.04 8.01 -3.99
C THR A 11 -17.62 8.33 -4.45
N MET A 12 -16.79 8.97 -3.62
CA MET A 12 -15.38 9.27 -3.93
C MET A 12 -14.52 8.00 -4.10
N THR A 13 -14.83 6.95 -3.34
CA THR A 13 -14.19 5.64 -3.45
C THR A 13 -14.79 4.77 -4.56
N SER A 14 -15.73 5.29 -5.34
CA SER A 14 -16.47 4.56 -6.39
C SER A 14 -17.17 3.27 -5.91
N LEU A 15 -17.44 3.14 -4.61
CA LEU A 15 -18.12 1.98 -4.03
C LEU A 15 -19.60 1.96 -4.42
N GLY A 16 -20.28 3.10 -4.27
CA GLY A 16 -21.64 3.30 -4.78
C GLY A 16 -22.70 2.33 -4.23
N PHE A 17 -22.75 2.09 -2.92
CA PHE A 17 -23.73 1.18 -2.30
C PHE A 17 -25.20 1.53 -2.59
N GLY A 18 -25.52 2.81 -2.80
CA GLY A 18 -26.87 3.26 -3.18
C GLY A 18 -27.90 3.24 -2.04
N ASP A 19 -27.44 3.10 -0.79
CA ASP A 19 -28.25 3.15 0.43
C ASP A 19 -28.80 4.55 0.71
N ILE A 20 -28.04 5.60 0.36
CA ILE A 20 -28.42 6.99 0.53
C ILE A 20 -28.30 7.70 -0.81
N VAL A 21 -29.40 8.29 -1.31
CA VAL A 21 -29.42 8.97 -2.62
C VAL A 21 -30.11 10.34 -2.48
N PRO A 22 -29.54 11.42 -3.03
CA PRO A 22 -30.20 12.71 -3.06
C PRO A 22 -31.47 12.65 -3.91
N ASN A 23 -32.62 13.02 -3.34
CA ASN A 23 -33.90 13.06 -4.05
C ASN A 23 -34.02 14.26 -5.01
N SER A 24 -33.28 15.35 -4.75
CA SER A 24 -33.27 16.57 -5.57
C SER A 24 -32.32 16.42 -6.78
N VAL A 25 -32.76 16.93 -7.94
CA VAL A 25 -31.96 16.98 -9.16
C VAL A 25 -30.68 17.80 -8.97
N GLY A 26 -30.76 18.94 -8.28
CA GLY A 26 -29.57 19.76 -7.99
C GLY A 26 -28.56 19.04 -7.07
N GLY A 27 -29.06 18.29 -6.09
CA GLY A 27 -28.21 17.49 -5.20
C GLY A 27 -27.48 16.38 -5.94
N ARG A 28 -28.15 15.72 -6.91
CA ARG A 28 -27.53 14.73 -7.79
C ARG A 28 -26.36 15.33 -8.59
N VAL A 29 -26.56 16.49 -9.22
CA VAL A 29 -25.50 17.15 -10.01
C VAL A 29 -24.31 17.55 -9.12
N PHE A 30 -24.58 18.12 -7.95
CA PHE A 30 -23.52 18.55 -7.03
C PHE A 30 -22.67 17.37 -6.55
N ILE A 31 -23.32 16.26 -6.15
CA ILE A 31 -22.63 15.05 -5.70
C ILE A 31 -21.77 14.47 -6.83
N SER A 32 -22.29 14.39 -8.06
CA SER A 32 -21.53 13.94 -9.23
C SER A 32 -20.29 14.80 -9.53
N LEU A 33 -20.40 16.13 -9.41
CA LEU A 33 -19.24 17.01 -9.63
C LEU A 33 -18.21 16.88 -8.51
N SER A 34 -18.69 16.80 -7.26
CA SER A 34 -17.82 16.65 -6.09
C SER A 34 -17.10 15.30 -6.06
N SER A 35 -17.70 14.24 -6.60
CA SER A 35 -17.07 12.93 -6.67
C SER A 35 -15.95 12.89 -7.72
N ILE A 36 -16.13 13.53 -8.87
CA ILE A 36 -15.06 13.68 -9.88
C ILE A 36 -13.86 14.39 -9.27
N TYR A 37 -14.09 15.50 -8.57
CA TYR A 37 -13.02 16.22 -7.87
C TYR A 37 -12.35 15.34 -6.79
N GLY A 38 -13.14 14.58 -6.03
CA GLY A 38 -12.63 13.66 -5.02
C GLY A 38 -11.78 12.52 -5.58
N ILE A 39 -12.14 11.98 -6.74
CA ILE A 39 -11.37 10.94 -7.43
C ILE A 39 -10.02 11.51 -7.89
N LEU A 40 -9.99 12.73 -8.44
CA LEU A 40 -8.74 13.40 -8.84
C LEU A 40 -7.80 13.61 -7.64
N LEU A 41 -8.34 14.03 -6.49
CA LEU A 41 -7.57 14.16 -5.26
C LEU A 41 -7.05 12.80 -4.76
N MET A 42 -7.87 11.75 -4.80
CA MET A 42 -7.42 10.42 -4.41
C MET A 42 -6.31 9.89 -5.32
N ALA A 43 -6.39 10.14 -6.63
CA ALA A 43 -5.31 9.80 -7.55
C ALA A 43 -3.98 10.48 -7.19
N LEU A 44 -4.04 11.76 -6.78
CA LEU A 44 -2.85 12.48 -6.30
C LEU A 44 -2.28 11.84 -5.02
N VAL A 45 -3.13 11.52 -4.04
CA VAL A 45 -2.71 10.86 -2.79
C VAL A 45 -2.05 9.51 -3.08
N ILE A 46 -2.65 8.71 -3.96
CA ILE A 46 -2.07 7.43 -4.40
C ILE A 46 -0.70 7.66 -5.03
N GLY A 47 -0.54 8.67 -5.89
CA GLY A 47 0.75 9.02 -6.48
C GLY A 47 1.82 9.37 -5.45
N ILE A 48 1.46 10.13 -4.41
CA ILE A 48 2.38 10.45 -3.31
C ILE A 48 2.74 9.19 -2.51
N VAL A 49 1.75 8.36 -2.17
CA VAL A 49 1.99 7.10 -1.45
C VAL A 49 2.88 6.17 -2.27
N GLN A 50 2.69 6.10 -3.59
CA GLN A 50 3.56 5.36 -4.49
C GLN A 50 4.99 5.90 -4.44
N GLN A 51 5.20 7.22 -4.45
CA GLN A 51 6.54 7.81 -4.33
C GLN A 51 7.18 7.49 -2.98
N LEU A 52 6.41 7.48 -1.89
CA LEU A 52 6.90 7.14 -0.55
C LEU A 52 7.28 5.65 -0.43
N LEU A 53 6.50 4.77 -1.04
CA LEU A 53 6.75 3.31 -1.02
C LEU A 53 7.79 2.88 -2.05
N THR A 54 7.98 3.67 -3.11
CA THR A 54 9.06 3.43 -4.08
C THR A 54 10.36 3.81 -3.40
N LEU A 55 11.08 2.80 -2.93
CA LEU A 55 12.41 2.94 -2.36
C LEU A 55 13.27 3.83 -3.25
N THR A 56 13.90 4.83 -2.64
CA THR A 56 14.86 5.66 -3.36
C THR A 56 15.99 4.77 -3.88
N ASP A 57 16.55 5.06 -5.05
CA ASP A 57 17.60 4.23 -5.65
C ASP A 57 18.77 3.96 -4.69
N ASP A 58 19.06 4.90 -3.79
CA ASP A 58 20.07 4.76 -2.75
C ASP A 58 19.69 3.74 -1.66
N GLU A 59 18.45 3.76 -1.18
CA GLU A 59 17.94 2.79 -0.20
C GLU A 59 17.94 1.37 -0.79
N ARG A 60 17.55 1.24 -2.06
CA ARG A 60 17.55 -0.04 -2.78
C ARG A 60 18.95 -0.65 -2.87
N ARG A 61 19.99 0.17 -3.08
CA ARG A 61 21.40 -0.28 -3.13
C ARG A 61 21.87 -0.78 -1.77
N VAL A 62 21.52 -0.05 -0.70
CA VAL A 62 21.88 -0.44 0.67
C VAL A 62 21.19 -1.75 1.06
N LEU A 63 19.91 -1.91 0.71
CA LEU A 63 19.18 -3.15 0.96
C LEU A 63 19.73 -4.33 0.15
N ALA A 64 20.11 -4.11 -1.11
CA ALA A 64 20.77 -5.14 -1.91
C ALA A 64 22.10 -5.56 -1.26
N TYR A 65 22.87 -4.60 -0.76
CA TYR A 65 24.10 -4.90 -0.01
C TYR A 65 23.81 -5.70 1.28
N ASP A 66 22.83 -5.29 2.08
CA ASP A 66 22.42 -6.02 3.29
C ASP A 66 22.03 -7.46 2.98
N GLU A 67 21.27 -7.69 1.91
CA GLU A 67 20.87 -9.02 1.47
C GLU A 67 22.08 -9.91 1.13
N PHE A 68 23.07 -9.39 0.39
CA PHE A 68 24.31 -10.12 0.11
C PHE A 68 25.09 -10.49 1.39
N THR A 69 25.13 -9.60 2.38
CA THR A 69 25.78 -9.92 3.66
C THR A 69 25.04 -11.00 4.43
N LYS A 70 23.69 -10.99 4.43
CA LYS A 70 22.87 -12.03 5.06
C LYS A 70 23.07 -13.38 4.39
N PHE A 71 23.12 -13.46 3.07
CA PHE A 71 23.36 -14.72 2.34
C PHE A 71 24.69 -15.37 2.74
N THR A 72 25.78 -14.60 2.81
CA THR A 72 27.08 -15.16 3.20
C THR A 72 27.09 -15.64 4.65
N LYS A 73 26.44 -14.93 5.57
CA LYS A 73 26.30 -15.34 6.98
C LYS A 73 25.45 -16.60 7.14
N ASN A 74 24.38 -16.72 6.36
CA ASN A 74 23.48 -17.88 6.42
C ASN A 74 24.17 -19.15 5.91
N ARG A 75 24.96 -19.06 4.82
CA ARG A 75 25.76 -20.18 4.30
C ARG A 75 26.81 -20.66 5.30
N LYS A 76 27.52 -19.75 5.97
CA LYS A 76 28.50 -20.10 7.01
C LYS A 76 27.85 -20.82 8.19
N SER A 77 26.66 -20.35 8.62
CA SER A 77 25.90 -20.98 9.70
C SER A 77 25.40 -22.37 9.30
N GLY A 78 24.90 -22.55 8.08
CA GLY A 78 24.50 -23.86 7.55
C GLY A 78 25.68 -24.83 7.46
N ALA A 79 26.82 -24.38 6.94
CA ALA A 79 28.04 -25.20 6.87
C ALA A 79 28.53 -25.60 8.27
N ALA A 80 28.54 -24.67 9.23
CA ALA A 80 28.90 -24.97 10.62
C ALA A 80 27.97 -26.01 11.23
N ARG A 81 26.66 -25.94 10.96
CA ARG A 81 25.68 -26.94 11.42
C ARG A 81 25.93 -28.32 10.84
N CYS A 82 26.28 -28.43 9.56
CA CYS A 82 26.61 -29.71 8.93
C CYS A 82 27.85 -30.36 9.57
N ILE A 83 28.91 -29.58 9.81
CA ILE A 83 30.13 -30.06 10.48
C ILE A 83 29.84 -30.50 11.91
N GLN A 84 29.09 -29.69 12.67
CA GLN A 84 28.66 -30.03 14.02
C GLN A 84 27.78 -31.29 14.07
N ALA A 85 26.94 -31.50 13.05
CA ALA A 85 26.11 -32.69 12.95
C ALA A 85 26.95 -33.94 12.65
N VAL A 86 27.89 -33.86 11.70
CA VAL A 86 28.83 -34.96 11.38
C VAL A 86 29.66 -35.33 12.60
N TRP A 87 30.20 -34.33 13.32
CA TRP A 87 31.01 -34.58 14.51
C TRP A 87 30.19 -35.16 15.69
N ARG A 88 28.89 -34.90 15.75
CA ARG A 88 28.00 -35.52 16.77
C ARG A 88 27.60 -36.95 16.45
N ILE A 89 27.78 -37.40 15.20
CA ILE A 89 27.42 -38.77 14.76
C ILE A 89 28.59 -39.74 14.96
N TYR A 90 29.84 -39.24 14.87
CA TYR A 90 31.05 -39.96 15.24
C TYR A 90 31.27 -39.96 16.75
#